data_AF-A0A0B7BF10-F1
#
_entry.id   AF-A0A0B7BF10-F1
#
_cell.length_a   1.000
_cell.length_b   1.000
_cell.length_c   1.000
_cell.angle_alpha   90.00
_cell.angle_beta   90.00
_cell.angle_gamma   90.00
#
_symmetry.space_group_name_H-M   'P 1'
#
loop_
_entity.id
_entity.type
_entity.pdbx_description
1 polymer ?
#
loop_
_entity_poly.entity_id
_entity_poly.type
_entity_poly.pdbx_seq_one_letter_code
_entity_poly.pdbx_strand_id
1 'polypeptide(L)'
;LPSLFLSCCSTTSDMKSFIINSVLLVALCVLIGHVSGDSALNYQWSVNGVYTDRDQISHDASGQEKRALAVITLQPVSVSLLPGRTTFFEQKWNEKVRRRELWNIIQDQTSTDNRVKIDVYNFTNSVSPDFDVNAAVAALTPADLHADPSCTATFTELPEGSFTGSKIDCRDSANGVHPAFNGLATCNTIILNIPISASETTTTIPYTFTRDGSRFAVQDVPDGYQFPC
;
A
#
# COMPACT_ATOMS: atom_id res chain seq x y z
N LEU A 1 -4.72 -49.51 -25.06
CA LEU A 1 -4.06 -50.70 -24.45
C LEU A 1 -3.57 -51.61 -25.58
N PRO A 2 -2.38 -52.23 -25.53
CA PRO A 2 -1.74 -52.90 -24.38
C PRO A 2 -0.40 -52.25 -23.94
N SER A 3 -0.17 -52.01 -22.64
CA SER A 3 0.48 -52.85 -21.61
C SER A 3 2.02 -52.86 -21.68
N LEU A 4 2.71 -52.13 -20.80
CA LEU A 4 3.24 -52.63 -19.51
C LEU A 4 4.08 -53.90 -19.67
N PHE A 5 5.41 -53.73 -19.72
CA PHE A 5 6.33 -54.63 -19.03
C PHE A 5 7.53 -53.83 -18.50
N LEU A 6 7.66 -53.87 -17.18
CA LEU A 6 8.84 -53.47 -16.44
C LEU A 6 10.09 -54.11 -17.05
N SER A 7 11.12 -53.32 -17.31
CA SER A 7 12.48 -53.83 -17.34
C SER A 7 13.29 -53.10 -16.27
N CYS A 8 13.43 -53.82 -15.14
CA CYS A 8 14.27 -53.49 -14.01
C CYS A 8 15.74 -53.52 -14.42
N CYS A 9 16.34 -52.35 -14.67
CA CYS A 9 17.78 -52.12 -14.59
C CYS A 9 18.01 -50.66 -14.18
N SER A 10 17.59 -50.31 -12.96
CA SER A 10 17.95 -49.03 -12.34
C SER A 10 19.45 -49.02 -12.06
N THR A 11 20.23 -48.42 -12.95
CA THR A 11 21.59 -48.03 -12.60
C THR A 11 21.51 -46.92 -11.57
N THR A 12 22.35 -46.95 -10.53
CA THR A 12 22.45 -45.90 -9.50
C THR A 12 22.75 -44.51 -10.09
N SER A 13 23.20 -44.46 -11.34
CA SER A 13 23.37 -43.26 -12.17
C SER A 13 22.03 -42.59 -12.51
N ASP A 14 21.01 -43.35 -12.93
CA ASP A 14 19.71 -42.80 -13.36
C ASP A 14 18.90 -42.25 -12.19
N MET A 15 18.96 -42.89 -11.01
CA MET A 15 18.33 -42.37 -9.80
C MET A 15 18.97 -41.04 -9.34
N LYS A 16 20.31 -40.91 -9.43
CA LYS A 16 20.99 -39.65 -9.12
C LYS A 16 20.61 -38.55 -10.10
N SER A 17 20.56 -38.86 -11.40
CA SER A 17 20.15 -37.91 -12.43
C SER A 17 18.69 -37.46 -12.22
N PHE A 18 17.79 -38.39 -11.91
CA PHE A 18 16.39 -38.06 -11.62
C PHE A 18 16.25 -37.20 -10.36
N ILE A 19 16.95 -37.53 -9.27
CA ILE A 19 16.92 -36.73 -8.03
C ILE A 19 17.48 -35.33 -8.27
N ILE A 20 18.64 -35.21 -8.95
CA ILE A 20 19.26 -33.90 -9.23
C ILE A 20 18.34 -33.04 -10.10
N ASN A 21 17.76 -33.60 -11.17
CA ASN A 21 16.85 -32.87 -12.04
C ASN A 21 15.52 -32.53 -11.35
N SER A 22 15.02 -33.40 -10.47
CA SER A 22 13.81 -33.14 -9.68
C SER A 22 14.04 -32.06 -8.62
N VAL A 23 15.20 -32.08 -7.94
CA VAL A 23 15.58 -31.04 -6.97
C VAL A 23 15.84 -29.71 -7.67
N LEU A 24 16.46 -29.71 -8.84
CA LEU A 24 16.62 -28.50 -9.66
C LEU A 24 15.29 -27.96 -10.16
N LEU A 25 14.35 -28.83 -10.55
CA LEU A 25 13.01 -28.43 -10.95
C LEU A 25 12.20 -27.88 -9.77
N VAL A 26 12.27 -28.52 -8.59
CA VAL A 26 11.63 -28.01 -7.37
C VAL A 26 12.29 -26.70 -6.93
N ALA A 27 13.62 -26.60 -6.97
CA ALA A 27 14.31 -25.35 -6.68
C ALA A 27 13.93 -24.26 -7.68
N LEU A 28 13.84 -24.56 -8.97
CA LEU A 28 13.37 -23.64 -10.00
C LEU A 28 11.90 -23.28 -9.77
N CYS A 29 11.03 -24.20 -9.38
CA CYS A 29 9.62 -23.92 -9.05
C CYS A 29 9.45 -23.15 -7.73
N VAL A 30 10.36 -23.29 -6.77
CA VAL A 30 10.39 -22.52 -5.51
C VAL A 30 11.00 -21.13 -5.75
N LEU A 31 11.97 -21.01 -6.66
CA LEU A 31 12.57 -19.75 -7.09
C LEU A 31 11.65 -18.96 -8.05
N ILE A 32 10.93 -19.65 -8.94
CA ILE A 32 9.85 -19.06 -9.77
C ILE A 32 8.59 -18.87 -8.92
N GLY A 33 8.35 -19.66 -7.87
CA GLY A 33 7.30 -19.41 -6.88
C GLY A 33 7.60 -18.19 -5.99
N HIS A 34 8.88 -17.86 -5.83
CA HIS A 34 9.38 -16.52 -5.47
C HIS A 34 9.44 -15.63 -6.72
N VAL A 35 8.36 -15.56 -7.50
CA VAL A 35 8.16 -14.35 -8.33
C VAL A 35 8.26 -13.21 -7.33
N SER A 36 9.21 -12.31 -7.52
CA SER A 36 9.24 -11.01 -6.85
C SER A 36 7.80 -10.48 -6.86
N GLY A 37 7.14 -10.46 -5.70
CA GLY A 37 5.73 -10.08 -5.62
C GLY A 37 5.55 -8.71 -6.28
N ASP A 38 4.40 -8.50 -6.91
CA ASP A 38 3.98 -7.15 -7.33
C ASP A 38 3.93 -6.27 -6.07
N SER A 39 5.01 -5.52 -5.81
CA SER A 39 5.14 -4.71 -4.59
C SER A 39 4.09 -3.60 -4.55
N ALA A 40 3.61 -3.12 -5.70
CA ALA A 40 2.51 -2.16 -5.76
C ALA A 40 1.20 -2.79 -5.29
N LEU A 41 0.92 -4.02 -5.73
CA LEU A 41 -0.21 -4.82 -5.24
C LEU A 41 -0.08 -5.15 -3.75
N ASN A 42 1.10 -5.60 -3.30
CA ASN A 42 1.36 -5.87 -1.88
C ASN A 42 1.21 -4.63 -1.02
N TYR A 43 1.70 -3.48 -1.49
CA TYR A 43 1.53 -2.21 -0.79
C TYR A 43 0.04 -1.86 -0.66
N GLN A 44 -0.68 -1.84 -1.78
CA GLN A 44 -2.12 -1.55 -1.79
C GLN A 44 -2.91 -2.51 -0.89
N TRP A 45 -2.53 -3.78 -0.85
CA TRP A 45 -3.16 -4.75 0.03
C TRP A 45 -2.83 -4.52 1.51
N SER A 46 -1.56 -4.26 1.83
CA SER A 46 -1.08 -4.08 3.20
C SER A 46 -1.73 -2.87 3.88
N VAL A 47 -1.85 -1.76 3.15
CA VAL A 47 -2.33 -0.48 3.69
C VAL A 47 -3.84 -0.25 3.56
N ASN A 48 -4.58 -1.08 2.84
CA ASN A 48 -6.01 -0.80 2.65
C ASN A 48 -6.83 -1.04 3.92
N GLY A 49 -7.87 -0.21 4.06
CA GLY A 49 -8.80 -0.25 5.17
C GLY A 49 -9.06 1.12 5.77
N VAL A 50 -9.84 1.11 6.84
CA VAL A 50 -10.08 2.28 7.70
C VAL A 50 -9.20 2.13 8.93
N TYR A 51 -8.45 3.16 9.31
CA TYR A 51 -7.60 3.13 10.50
C TYR A 51 -7.88 4.31 11.41
N THR A 52 -7.71 4.10 12.72
CA THR A 52 -7.96 5.10 13.76
C THR A 52 -6.82 5.15 14.76
N ASP A 53 -6.56 6.31 15.33
CA ASP A 53 -5.60 6.49 16.45
C ASP A 53 -6.28 6.41 17.83
N ARG A 54 -7.50 5.86 17.90
CA ARG A 54 -8.30 5.76 19.13
C ARG A 54 -7.55 5.09 20.28
N ASP A 55 -6.80 4.03 19.99
CA ASP A 55 -6.00 3.31 20.99
C ASP A 55 -4.91 4.21 21.57
N GLN A 56 -4.23 4.99 20.71
CA GLN A 56 -3.21 5.95 21.17
C GLN A 56 -3.83 7.03 22.07
N ILE A 57 -4.97 7.61 21.66
CA ILE A 57 -5.68 8.63 22.43
C ILE A 57 -6.14 8.10 23.80
N SER A 58 -6.50 6.82 23.90
CA SER A 58 -6.91 6.22 25.17
C SER A 58 -5.79 6.18 26.23
N HIS A 59 -4.53 6.27 25.79
CA HIS A 59 -3.34 6.32 26.64
C HIS A 59 -2.84 7.74 26.92
N ASP A 60 -3.51 8.79 26.40
CA ASP A 60 -3.17 10.18 26.71
C ASP A 60 -3.42 10.46 28.20
N ALA A 61 -2.48 11.16 28.84
CA ALA A 61 -2.55 11.43 30.27
C ALA A 61 -3.77 12.29 30.64
N SER A 62 -4.40 11.96 31.78
CA SER A 62 -5.48 12.76 32.35
C SER A 62 -5.02 14.20 32.59
N GLY A 63 -5.74 15.19 32.04
CA GLY A 63 -5.45 16.61 32.20
C GLY A 63 -4.66 17.27 31.06
N GLN A 64 -4.23 16.50 30.05
CA GLN A 64 -3.70 17.07 28.80
C GLN A 64 -4.84 17.35 27.80
N GLU A 65 -4.62 18.32 26.90
CA GLU A 65 -5.49 18.49 25.74
C GLU A 65 -5.47 17.19 24.94
N LYS A 66 -6.62 16.52 24.85
CA LYS A 66 -6.74 15.26 24.12
C LYS A 66 -6.53 15.53 22.64
N ARG A 67 -5.72 14.68 22.00
CA ARG A 67 -5.59 14.70 20.54
C ARG A 67 -6.96 14.50 19.91
N ALA A 68 -7.22 15.20 18.81
CA ALA A 68 -8.42 14.96 18.02
C ALA A 68 -8.37 13.54 17.45
N LEU A 69 -9.51 12.84 17.44
CA LEU A 69 -9.61 11.52 16.83
C LEU A 69 -9.32 11.66 15.34
N ALA A 70 -8.27 10.98 14.88
CA ALA A 70 -7.88 10.92 13.49
C ALA A 70 -8.30 9.58 12.88
N VAL A 71 -8.97 9.68 11.73
CA VAL A 71 -9.35 8.53 10.92
C VAL A 71 -8.73 8.69 9.54
N ILE A 72 -8.04 7.66 9.08
CA ILE A 72 -7.53 7.55 7.70
C ILE A 72 -8.23 6.40 6.99
N THR A 73 -8.66 6.64 5.76
CA THR A 73 -9.26 5.61 4.90
C THR A 73 -8.40 5.47 3.66
N LEU A 74 -8.00 4.24 3.36
CA LEU A 74 -7.23 3.85 2.18
C LEU A 74 -8.06 2.82 1.43
N GLN A 75 -8.83 3.28 0.45
CA GLN A 75 -9.74 2.44 -0.34
C GLN A 75 -9.16 2.21 -1.75
N PRO A 76 -8.91 0.97 -2.16
CA PRO A 76 -8.57 0.64 -3.55
C PRO A 76 -9.70 1.08 -4.48
N VAL A 77 -9.34 1.79 -5.55
CA VAL A 77 -10.29 2.31 -6.55
C VAL A 77 -9.72 2.17 -7.95
N SER A 78 -10.60 2.07 -8.94
CA SER A 78 -10.20 1.99 -10.34
C SER A 78 -10.43 3.32 -11.02
N VAL A 79 -9.34 3.93 -11.49
CA VAL A 79 -9.34 5.25 -12.14
C VAL A 79 -8.72 5.09 -13.52
N SER A 80 -9.55 5.10 -14.56
CA SER A 80 -9.12 4.84 -15.95
C SER A 80 -8.08 5.83 -16.47
N LEU A 81 -7.99 7.02 -15.88
CA LEU A 81 -7.03 8.06 -16.25
C LEU A 81 -5.62 7.81 -15.71
N LEU A 82 -5.48 6.96 -14.70
CA LEU A 82 -4.21 6.73 -14.01
C LEU A 82 -3.67 5.35 -14.42
N PRO A 83 -2.38 5.24 -14.78
CA PRO A 83 -1.82 4.02 -15.35
C PRO A 83 -1.52 2.92 -14.32
N GLY A 84 -1.51 3.25 -13.03
CA GLY A 84 -1.14 2.35 -11.94
C GLY A 84 -2.32 1.97 -11.03
N ARG A 85 -2.00 1.25 -9.96
CA ARG A 85 -2.99 0.90 -8.93
C ARG A 85 -3.36 2.15 -8.16
N THR A 86 -4.64 2.48 -8.11
CA THR A 86 -5.08 3.71 -7.43
C THR A 86 -5.71 3.41 -6.08
N THR A 87 -5.34 4.19 -5.07
CA THR A 87 -5.98 4.19 -3.75
C THR A 87 -6.56 5.56 -3.48
N PHE A 88 -7.84 5.62 -3.15
CA PHE A 88 -8.46 6.81 -2.59
C PHE A 88 -8.04 6.93 -1.12
N PHE A 89 -7.41 8.05 -0.80
CA PHE A 89 -7.00 8.42 0.54
C PHE A 89 -7.95 9.49 1.10
N GLU A 90 -8.51 9.26 2.27
CA GLU A 90 -9.26 10.27 3.03
C GLU A 90 -8.73 10.38 4.46
N GLN A 91 -8.58 11.62 4.93
CA GLN A 91 -8.25 11.92 6.33
C GLN A 91 -9.36 12.74 6.96
N LYS A 92 -9.80 12.32 8.15
CA LYS A 92 -10.78 13.03 8.98
C LYS A 92 -10.22 13.29 10.38
N TRP A 93 -10.51 14.47 10.93
CA TRP A 93 -10.26 14.81 12.34
C TRP A 93 -11.58 15.18 13.01
N ASN A 94 -11.96 14.45 14.06
CA ASN A 94 -13.28 14.57 14.71
C ASN A 94 -14.40 14.62 13.65
N GLU A 95 -14.40 13.63 12.74
CA GLU A 95 -15.36 13.45 11.64
C GLU A 95 -15.29 14.50 10.51
N LYS A 96 -14.56 15.60 10.68
CA LYS A 96 -14.38 16.62 9.64
C LYS A 96 -13.31 16.18 8.65
N VAL A 97 -13.69 16.11 7.38
CA VAL A 97 -12.77 15.85 6.27
C VAL A 97 -11.70 16.95 6.24
N ARG A 98 -10.44 16.52 6.27
CA ARG A 98 -9.27 17.39 6.15
C ARG A 98 -8.60 17.27 4.80
N ARG A 99 -8.62 16.08 4.21
CA ARG A 99 -7.87 15.77 3.00
C ARG A 99 -8.48 14.62 2.25
N ARG A 100 -8.45 14.73 0.93
CA ARG A 100 -8.81 13.68 -0.03
C ARG A 100 -7.80 13.70 -1.18
N GLU A 101 -7.20 12.56 -1.46
CA GLU A 101 -6.16 12.41 -2.48
C GLU A 101 -6.40 11.09 -3.23
N LEU A 102 -5.91 11.02 -4.48
CA LEU A 102 -5.72 9.76 -5.19
C LEU A 102 -4.24 9.42 -5.21
N TRP A 103 -3.90 8.25 -4.72
CA TRP A 103 -2.54 7.74 -4.67
C TRP A 103 -2.37 6.73 -5.78
N ASN A 104 -1.64 7.13 -6.83
CA ASN A 104 -1.29 6.25 -7.94
C ASN A 104 0.00 5.50 -7.60
N ILE A 105 -0.13 4.22 -7.29
CA ILE A 105 0.93 3.34 -6.81
C ILE A 105 1.56 2.65 -8.01
N ILE A 106 2.86 2.86 -8.16
CA ILE A 106 3.67 2.37 -9.28
C ILE A 106 4.82 1.56 -8.70
N GLN A 107 4.99 0.33 -9.16
CA GLN A 107 6.19 -0.43 -8.85
C GLN A 107 7.39 0.20 -9.56
N ASP A 108 8.43 0.50 -8.79
CA ASP A 108 9.66 1.03 -9.35
C ASP A 108 10.48 -0.12 -9.97
N GLN A 109 10.31 -0.30 -11.27
CA GLN A 109 10.99 -1.34 -12.04
C GLN A 109 12.51 -1.17 -12.10
N THR A 110 13.03 0.00 -11.73
CA THR A 110 14.48 0.27 -11.70
C THR A 110 15.13 -0.11 -10.37
N SER A 111 14.31 -0.40 -9.36
CA SER A 111 14.74 -0.71 -8.01
C SER A 111 14.96 -2.21 -7.81
N THR A 112 16.05 -2.57 -7.15
CA THR A 112 16.33 -3.97 -6.75
C THR A 112 15.76 -4.34 -5.38
N ASP A 113 15.16 -3.38 -4.69
CA ASP A 113 14.70 -3.41 -3.30
C ASP A 113 13.17 -3.40 -3.17
N ASN A 114 12.43 -3.82 -4.20
CA ASN A 114 10.96 -3.93 -4.14
C ASN A 114 10.29 -2.60 -3.74
N ARG A 115 10.78 -1.52 -4.34
CA ARG A 115 10.33 -0.15 -4.06
C ARG A 115 9.06 0.17 -4.84
N VAL A 116 8.16 0.89 -4.19
CA VAL A 116 6.97 1.50 -4.80
C VAL A 116 7.10 3.01 -4.74
N LYS A 117 6.78 3.65 -5.86
CA LYS A 117 6.61 5.09 -5.99
C LYS A 117 5.11 5.39 -5.98
N ILE A 118 4.72 6.44 -5.30
CA ILE A 118 3.33 6.90 -5.24
C ILE A 118 3.28 8.33 -5.75
N ASP A 119 2.59 8.52 -6.85
CA ASP A 119 2.24 9.84 -7.37
C ASP A 119 0.91 10.27 -6.77
N VAL A 120 0.88 11.44 -6.14
CA VAL A 120 -0.27 11.93 -5.37
C VAL A 120 -1.02 12.97 -6.20
N TYR A 121 -2.29 12.70 -6.44
CA TYR A 121 -3.19 13.56 -7.20
C TYR A 121 -4.24 14.17 -6.27
N ASN A 122 -4.37 15.49 -6.35
CA ASN A 122 -5.40 16.26 -5.66
C ASN A 122 -6.59 16.51 -6.60
N PHE A 123 -7.77 16.65 -6.01
CA PHE A 123 -8.97 17.05 -6.73
C PHE A 123 -8.95 18.57 -6.94
N THR A 124 -9.16 19.03 -8.17
CA THR A 124 -9.23 20.46 -8.50
C THR A 124 -10.47 21.13 -7.88
N ASN A 125 -11.57 20.38 -7.76
CA ASN A 125 -12.81 20.84 -7.16
C ASN A 125 -13.10 20.10 -5.85
N SER A 126 -13.75 20.79 -4.91
CA SER A 126 -14.21 20.15 -3.67
C SER A 126 -15.24 19.06 -3.97
N VAL A 127 -14.98 17.84 -3.51
CA VAL A 127 -15.92 16.72 -3.61
C VAL A 127 -16.85 16.76 -2.39
N SER A 128 -18.15 16.51 -2.59
CA SER A 128 -19.16 16.48 -1.51
C SER A 128 -18.72 15.55 -0.36
N PRO A 129 -19.01 15.83 0.92
CA PRO A 129 -18.67 14.95 2.03
C PRO A 129 -19.22 13.52 1.89
N ASP A 130 -20.44 13.38 1.36
CA ASP A 130 -21.22 12.12 1.34
C ASP A 130 -21.30 11.48 -0.05
N PHE A 131 -20.29 11.69 -0.88
CA PHE A 131 -20.26 11.15 -2.23
C PHE A 131 -19.97 9.66 -2.27
N ASP A 132 -20.52 8.97 -3.28
CA ASP A 132 -20.06 7.63 -3.63
C ASP A 132 -18.68 7.73 -4.29
N VAL A 133 -17.67 7.20 -3.60
CA VAL A 133 -16.27 7.24 -4.04
C VAL A 133 -16.12 6.62 -5.43
N ASN A 134 -16.72 5.45 -5.68
CA ASN A 134 -16.58 4.73 -6.94
C ASN A 134 -17.24 5.50 -8.09
N ALA A 135 -18.44 6.05 -7.86
CA ALA A 135 -19.15 6.84 -8.86
C ALA A 135 -18.40 8.13 -9.21
N ALA A 136 -17.84 8.81 -8.20
CA ALA A 136 -17.08 10.04 -8.45
C ALA A 136 -15.76 9.78 -9.17
N VAL A 137 -15.00 8.74 -8.79
CA VAL A 137 -13.74 8.46 -9.49
C VAL A 137 -13.95 8.00 -10.92
N ALA A 138 -15.07 7.30 -11.21
CA ALA A 138 -15.43 6.89 -12.56
C ALA A 138 -15.80 8.07 -13.48
N ALA A 139 -16.23 9.20 -12.89
CA ALA A 139 -16.63 10.41 -13.61
C ALA A 139 -15.48 11.41 -13.80
N LEU A 140 -14.28 11.13 -13.28
CA LEU A 140 -13.14 12.05 -13.37
C LEU A 140 -12.69 12.26 -14.81
N THR A 141 -12.32 13.49 -15.11
CA THR A 141 -11.61 13.90 -16.32
C THR A 141 -10.19 14.36 -15.96
N PRO A 142 -9.27 14.45 -16.94
CA PRO A 142 -7.92 14.97 -16.66
C PRO A 142 -7.90 16.38 -16.04
N ALA A 143 -8.93 17.20 -16.26
CA ALA A 143 -9.02 18.54 -15.68
C ALA A 143 -9.40 18.54 -14.19
N ASP A 144 -9.98 17.44 -13.70
CA ASP A 144 -10.43 17.30 -12.31
C ASP A 144 -9.29 16.90 -11.37
N LEU A 145 -8.15 16.48 -11.92
CA LEU A 145 -6.98 16.07 -11.17
C LEU A 145 -5.79 16.97 -11.46
N HIS A 146 -5.07 17.32 -10.41
CA HIS A 146 -3.75 17.92 -10.53
C HIS A 146 -2.78 17.18 -9.62
N ALA A 147 -1.61 16.88 -10.14
CA ALA A 147 -0.50 16.36 -9.36
C ALA A 147 0.59 17.43 -9.30
N ASP A 148 1.14 17.63 -8.11
CA ASP A 148 2.41 18.32 -7.97
C ASP A 148 3.51 17.29 -8.27
N PRO A 149 4.35 17.48 -9.31
CA PRO A 149 5.44 16.55 -9.61
C PRO A 149 6.45 16.38 -8.47
N SER A 150 6.52 17.35 -7.56
CA SER A 150 7.33 17.28 -6.35
C SER A 150 6.60 16.60 -5.19
N CYS A 151 5.32 16.27 -5.32
CA CYS A 151 4.56 15.55 -4.31
C CYS A 151 4.51 14.04 -4.59
N THR A 152 5.56 13.36 -4.15
CA THR A 152 5.67 11.91 -4.29
C THR A 152 5.86 11.25 -2.93
N ALA A 153 5.44 9.99 -2.82
CA ALA A 153 5.83 9.13 -1.72
C ALA A 153 6.61 7.94 -2.25
N THR A 154 7.52 7.41 -1.44
CA THR A 154 8.33 6.25 -1.78
C THR A 154 8.35 5.30 -0.61
N PHE A 155 8.05 4.03 -0.86
CA PHE A 155 8.07 2.97 0.15
C PHE A 155 8.83 1.76 -0.37
N THR A 156 9.53 1.09 0.53
CA THR A 156 10.28 -0.13 0.27
C THR A 156 9.58 -1.26 1.00
N GLU A 157 9.29 -2.34 0.27
CA GLU A 157 8.76 -3.57 0.86
C GLU A 157 9.81 -4.21 1.77
N LEU A 158 9.40 -4.50 3.00
CA LEU A 158 10.17 -5.22 4.00
C LEU A 158 9.66 -6.67 4.08
N PRO A 159 10.39 -7.57 4.76
CA PRO A 159 9.89 -8.90 5.06
C PRO A 159 8.49 -8.87 5.71
N GLU A 160 7.74 -9.95 5.52
CA GLU A 160 6.40 -10.15 6.11
C GLU A 160 5.34 -9.13 5.62
N GLY A 161 5.54 -8.49 4.47
CA GLY A 161 4.53 -7.61 3.85
C GLY A 161 4.39 -6.24 4.51
N SER A 162 5.38 -5.86 5.31
CA SER A 162 5.48 -4.51 5.86
C SER A 162 6.17 -3.56 4.87
N PHE A 163 5.95 -2.26 5.03
CA PHE A 163 6.50 -1.24 4.14
C PHE A 163 7.02 -0.08 4.97
N THR A 164 8.23 0.38 4.67
CA THR A 164 8.80 1.60 5.26
C THR A 164 9.05 2.62 4.18
N GLY A 165 8.86 3.89 4.48
CA GLY A 165 9.04 4.91 3.47
C GLY A 165 8.73 6.30 3.95
N SER A 166 8.57 7.21 3.01
CA SER A 166 8.25 8.59 3.29
C SER A 166 7.39 9.23 2.20
N LYS A 167 6.59 10.21 2.61
CA LYS A 167 5.99 11.22 1.74
C LYS A 167 6.72 12.52 2.00
N ILE A 168 7.18 13.18 0.94
CA ILE A 168 7.84 14.49 1.08
C ILE A 168 6.81 15.60 1.27
N ASP A 169 7.29 16.75 1.73
CA ASP A 169 6.48 17.95 1.96
C ASP A 169 5.90 18.41 0.62
N CYS A 170 4.57 18.48 0.51
CA CYS A 170 3.89 18.90 -0.71
C CYS A 170 3.15 20.20 -0.46
N ARG A 171 3.18 21.14 -1.39
CA ARG A 171 2.31 22.33 -1.30
C ARG A 171 0.99 22.07 -2.01
N ASP A 172 -0.12 22.09 -1.29
CA ASP A 172 -1.44 22.27 -1.89
C ASP A 172 -1.60 23.76 -2.23
N SER A 173 -1.91 24.05 -3.48
CA SER A 173 -2.30 25.41 -3.88
C SER A 173 -3.65 25.84 -3.29
N ALA A 174 -4.51 24.90 -2.89
CA ALA A 174 -5.87 25.17 -2.39
C ALA A 174 -5.96 25.29 -0.86
N ASN A 175 -5.21 24.48 -0.09
CA ASN A 175 -5.40 24.37 1.37
C ASN A 175 -4.12 24.54 2.21
N GLY A 176 -2.97 24.88 1.61
CA GLY A 176 -1.71 25.06 2.33
C GLY A 176 -0.80 23.84 2.22
N VAL A 177 -0.01 23.56 3.27
CA VAL A 177 1.05 22.55 3.21
C VAL A 177 0.51 21.14 3.52
N HIS A 178 1.01 20.09 2.86
CA HIS A 178 0.77 18.70 3.25
C HIS A 178 1.97 18.20 4.07
N PRO A 179 1.75 17.49 5.19
CA PRO A 179 2.83 17.10 6.07
C PRO A 179 3.71 16.07 5.37
N ALA A 180 5.00 16.34 5.34
CA ALA A 180 5.98 15.28 5.15
C ALA A 180 5.84 14.28 6.29
N PHE A 181 5.97 12.99 5.98
CA PHE A 181 6.00 11.96 7.00
C PHE A 181 6.94 10.83 6.61
N ASN A 182 7.55 10.22 7.62
CA ASN A 182 8.15 8.90 7.52
C ASN A 182 7.15 7.90 8.07
N GLY A 183 6.89 6.83 7.32
CA GLY A 183 5.85 5.86 7.64
C GLY A 183 6.40 4.45 7.76
N LEU A 184 5.85 3.70 8.71
CA LEU A 184 5.88 2.24 8.72
C LEU A 184 4.43 1.75 8.58
N ALA A 185 4.15 1.01 7.50
CA ALA A 185 2.90 0.30 7.35
C ALA A 185 3.14 -1.20 7.56
N THR A 186 2.32 -1.78 8.42
CA THR A 186 2.23 -3.21 8.66
C THR A 186 0.84 -3.67 8.25
N CYS A 187 0.60 -4.96 8.41
CA CYS A 187 -0.64 -5.59 7.98
C CYS A 187 -1.89 -5.16 8.75
N ASN A 188 -1.78 -4.43 9.85
CA ASN A 188 -2.91 -3.91 10.63
C ASN A 188 -2.64 -2.55 11.28
N THR A 189 -1.41 -2.04 11.21
CA THR A 189 -1.00 -0.79 11.85
C THR A 189 -0.23 0.09 10.90
N ILE A 190 -0.52 1.39 10.92
CA ILE A 190 0.24 2.43 10.23
C ILE A 190 0.81 3.37 11.30
N ILE A 191 2.13 3.54 11.30
CA ILE A 191 2.84 4.47 12.17
C ILE A 191 3.37 5.60 11.30
N LEU A 192 2.97 6.84 11.60
CA LEU A 192 3.41 8.03 10.89
C LEU A 192 4.22 8.94 11.83
N ASN A 193 5.44 9.23 11.44
CA ASN A 193 6.31 10.19 12.12
C ASN A 193 6.46 11.44 11.25
N ILE A 194 6.07 12.60 11.79
CA ILE A 194 6.23 13.89 11.11
C ILE A 194 7.64 14.41 11.40
N PRO A 195 8.52 14.55 10.39
CA PRO A 195 9.88 15.06 10.60
C PRO A 195 9.83 16.49 11.13
N ILE A 196 10.74 16.84 12.05
CA ILE A 196 10.83 18.20 12.63
C ILE A 196 10.98 19.28 11.55
N SER A 197 11.57 18.93 10.41
CA SER A 197 11.73 19.83 9.26
C SER A 197 10.44 20.09 8.49
N ALA A 198 9.35 19.36 8.74
CA ALA A 198 8.06 19.57 8.09
C ALA A 198 7.36 20.79 8.66
N SER A 199 6.74 21.60 7.80
CA SER A 199 6.13 22.88 8.21
C SER A 199 4.94 22.72 9.16
N GLU A 200 4.31 21.54 9.20
CA GLU A 200 3.13 21.25 10.01
C GLU A 200 3.44 20.47 11.30
N THR A 201 4.71 20.41 11.71
CA THR A 201 5.10 19.66 12.91
C THR A 201 4.45 20.26 14.16
N THR A 202 3.39 19.61 14.64
CA THR A 202 2.66 19.98 15.85
C THR A 202 3.03 19.13 17.06
N THR A 203 3.66 17.97 16.84
CA THR A 203 4.08 17.04 17.88
C THR A 203 5.27 16.20 17.42
N THR A 204 6.15 15.83 18.36
CA THR A 204 7.28 14.92 18.12
C THR A 204 6.93 13.46 18.36
N ILE A 205 5.70 13.17 18.80
CA ILE A 205 5.23 11.81 19.07
C ILE A 205 4.62 11.24 17.78
N PRO A 206 5.06 10.07 17.30
CA PRO A 206 4.47 9.43 16.12
C PRO A 206 2.98 9.15 16.32
N TYR A 207 2.19 9.29 15.26
CA TYR A 207 0.81 8.82 15.23
C TYR A 207 0.79 7.32 14.99
N THR A 208 0.03 6.57 15.78
CA THR A 208 -0.17 5.13 15.61
C THR A 208 -1.63 4.86 15.29
N PHE A 209 -1.87 4.37 14.08
CA PHE A 209 -3.20 4.04 13.58
C PHE A 209 -3.38 2.53 13.50
N THR A 210 -4.46 2.02 14.09
CA THR A 210 -4.85 0.60 14.00
C THR A 210 -6.03 0.45 13.06
N ARG A 211 -6.04 -0.58 12.21
CA ARG A 211 -7.16 -0.86 11.30
C ARG A 211 -8.41 -1.20 12.09
N ASP A 212 -9.50 -0.51 11.78
CA ASP A 212 -10.84 -0.72 12.31
C ASP A 212 -11.67 -1.46 11.25
N GLY A 213 -11.87 -2.77 11.46
CA GLY A 213 -12.63 -3.63 10.57
C GLY A 213 -11.82 -4.32 9.47
N SER A 214 -12.55 -4.75 8.43
CA SER A 214 -12.02 -5.53 7.31
C SER A 214 -11.36 -4.66 6.25
N ARG A 215 -10.52 -5.32 5.44
CA ARG A 215 -9.96 -4.75 4.21
C ARG A 215 -11.04 -4.49 3.16
N PHE A 216 -10.78 -3.51 2.31
CA PHE A 216 -11.56 -3.31 1.08
C PHE A 216 -11.13 -4.34 0.03
N ALA A 217 -12.01 -4.64 -0.93
CA ALA A 217 -11.65 -5.50 -2.05
C ALA A 217 -10.60 -4.80 -2.93
N VAL A 218 -9.50 -5.51 -3.23
CA VAL A 218 -8.51 -5.08 -4.21
C VAL A 218 -8.91 -5.63 -5.58
N GLN A 219 -8.84 -4.78 -6.60
CA GLN A 219 -9.17 -5.17 -7.98
C GLN A 219 -7.94 -5.70 -8.71
N ASP A 220 -8.19 -6.46 -9.79
CA ASP A 220 -7.15 -6.98 -10.69
C ASP A 220 -6.04 -7.76 -9.96
N VAL A 221 -6.46 -8.66 -9.07
CA VAL A 221 -5.58 -9.59 -8.36
C VAL A 221 -5.45 -10.86 -9.21
N PRO A 222 -4.22 -11.30 -9.57
CA PRO A 222 -4.02 -12.54 -10.30
C PRO A 222 -4.57 -13.76 -9.55
N ASP A 223 -5.12 -14.72 -10.29
CA ASP A 223 -5.61 -15.97 -9.70
C ASP A 223 -4.50 -16.70 -8.93
N GLY A 224 -4.81 -17.11 -7.70
CA GLY A 224 -3.86 -17.81 -6.83
C GLY A 224 -2.80 -16.94 -6.18
N TYR A 225 -2.81 -15.61 -6.39
CA TYR A 225 -1.89 -14.68 -5.74
C TYR A 225 -1.98 -14.81 -4.20
N GLN A 226 -0.82 -14.94 -3.56
CA GLN A 226 -0.71 -15.01 -2.11
C GLN A 226 -0.16 -13.68 -1.62
N PHE A 227 -0.99 -12.96 -0.87
CA PHE A 227 -0.52 -11.75 -0.22
C PHE A 227 0.35 -12.10 0.99
N PRO A 228 1.37 -11.28 1.30
CA PRO A 228 2.26 -11.53 2.44
C PRO A 228 1.54 -11.35 3.79
N CYS A 229 0.38 -10.69 3.78
CA CYS A 229 -0.64 -10.63 4.82
C CYS A 229 -1.97 -10.26 4.20
#